data_AF-A0A1B1B1U9-F1
#
_entry.id   AF-A0A1B1B1U9-F1
#
_cell.length_a   1.000
_cell.length_b   1.000
_cell.length_c   1.000
_cell.angle_alpha   90.00
_cell.angle_beta   90.00
_cell.angle_gamma   90.00
#
_symmetry.space_group_name_H-M   'P 1'
#
loop_
_entity.id
_entity.type
_entity.pdbx_description
1 polymer ?
#
loop_
_entity_poly.entity_id
_entity_poly.type
_entity_poly.pdbx_seq_one_letter_code
_entity_poly.pdbx_strand_id
1 'polypeptide(L)'
;MRALRTLRTTLVATGVAAALGASATGAFAATAQNAPAAHTSAQSKAQRVALKTVRLADKVSVAKVYKTGKHRYEADVWAKGTKFGTLVSEGKPAYGQNNGLHVTLHPNGTVTSWVERAKPKPQPKPAAKPVLVASATLGDGASKAEVYRIAPNHYVADVSANGTWLDTLVANGRTAYGQNNGLHVVLQPDGQLSSWVG
;
A
#
# COMPACT_ATOMS: atom_id res chain seq x y z
N MET A 1 -33.42 -7.25 17.68
CA MET A 1 -34.59 -6.51 17.15
C MET A 1 -34.39 -5.01 17.37
N ARG A 2 -34.67 -4.21 16.33
CA ARG A 2 -34.82 -2.74 16.28
C ARG A 2 -33.59 -1.86 16.58
N ALA A 3 -32.98 -1.41 15.47
CA ALA A 3 -32.33 -0.10 15.41
C ALA A 3 -33.39 1.02 15.54
N LEU A 4 -32.98 2.19 16.05
CA LEU A 4 -33.45 3.50 15.56
C LEU A 4 -32.57 4.64 16.06
N ARG A 5 -32.53 5.66 15.20
CA ARG A 5 -31.59 6.79 15.06
C ARG A 5 -31.93 7.93 16.03
N THR A 6 -31.00 8.86 16.27
CA THR A 6 -31.36 10.18 16.83
C THR A 6 -30.49 11.31 16.26
N LEU A 7 -31.20 12.35 15.80
CA LEU A 7 -30.76 13.58 15.15
C LEU A 7 -30.10 14.58 16.12
N ARG A 8 -29.27 15.50 15.60
CA ARG A 8 -28.93 16.80 16.23
C ARG A 8 -28.93 17.94 15.19
N THR A 9 -30.13 18.45 14.91
CA THR A 9 -30.66 19.82 15.13
C THR A 9 -29.72 21.06 15.05
N THR A 10 -29.98 21.91 14.03
CA THR A 10 -30.00 23.42 13.89
C THR A 10 -28.89 24.32 14.48
N LEU A 11 -28.48 25.43 13.83
CA LEU A 11 -29.26 26.68 13.64
C LEU A 11 -28.71 27.60 12.52
N VAL A 12 -29.65 28.36 11.95
CA VAL A 12 -29.62 29.37 10.88
C VAL A 12 -29.28 30.78 11.41
N ALA A 13 -28.71 31.68 10.58
CA ALA A 13 -29.17 33.09 10.41
C ALA A 13 -28.36 33.82 9.31
N THR A 14 -28.96 34.22 8.17
CA THR A 14 -29.56 35.55 7.84
C THR A 14 -28.50 36.68 7.72
N GLY A 15 -28.39 37.52 6.69
CA GLY A 15 -29.16 37.72 5.45
C GLY A 15 -28.55 38.82 4.55
N VAL A 16 -28.86 38.69 3.25
CA VAL A 16 -29.17 39.65 2.16
C VAL A 16 -28.72 41.13 2.22
N ALA A 17 -28.14 41.61 1.10
CA ALA A 17 -28.50 42.90 0.47
C ALA A 17 -28.16 42.92 -1.04
N ALA A 18 -29.11 43.42 -1.84
CA ALA A 18 -29.20 43.40 -3.31
C ALA A 18 -28.32 44.47 -3.98
N ALA A 19 -27.68 44.15 -5.11
CA ALA A 19 -28.03 44.53 -6.50
C ALA A 19 -27.86 46.02 -6.88
N LEU A 20 -27.14 46.27 -7.99
CA LEU A 20 -27.52 47.16 -9.11
C LEU A 20 -26.37 47.18 -10.15
N GLY A 21 -26.72 46.88 -11.40
CA GLY A 21 -25.81 46.98 -12.54
C GLY A 21 -25.74 48.39 -13.11
N ALA A 22 -24.67 48.65 -13.86
CA ALA A 22 -24.64 49.69 -14.89
C ALA A 22 -23.55 49.34 -15.91
N SER A 23 -23.96 49.10 -17.16
CA SER A 23 -23.11 49.11 -18.34
C SER A 23 -22.97 50.56 -18.82
N ALA A 24 -21.73 51.05 -19.00
CA ALA A 24 -21.45 52.28 -19.73
C ALA A 24 -20.17 52.13 -20.55
N THR A 25 -20.30 52.26 -21.86
CA THR A 25 -19.25 52.42 -22.86
C THR A 25 -18.70 53.85 -22.83
N GLY A 26 -17.37 54.06 -22.81
CA GLY A 26 -16.79 55.41 -22.94
C GLY A 26 -15.26 55.51 -22.76
N ALA A 27 -14.61 55.87 -23.88
CA ALA A 27 -13.26 56.33 -24.23
C ALA A 27 -12.19 56.85 -23.21
N PHE A 28 -10.94 56.76 -23.70
CA PHE A 28 -9.58 57.05 -23.19
C PHE A 28 -9.30 58.37 -22.44
N ALA A 29 -8.41 58.33 -21.44
CA ALA A 29 -7.17 59.14 -21.32
C ALA A 29 -6.32 58.71 -20.10
N ALA A 30 -4.99 58.85 -20.21
CA ALA A 30 -3.95 58.26 -19.37
C ALA A 30 -3.76 58.85 -17.96
N THR A 31 -3.21 58.05 -17.03
CA THR A 31 -1.97 58.27 -16.24
C THR A 31 -1.90 57.26 -15.07
N ALA A 32 -0.69 57.11 -14.53
CA ALA A 32 -0.15 55.92 -13.90
C ALA A 32 -0.54 55.65 -12.42
N GLN A 33 -0.12 54.45 -11.97
CA GLN A 33 0.28 54.03 -10.62
C GLN A 33 -0.67 53.17 -9.78
N ASN A 34 -0.02 52.13 -9.22
CA ASN A 34 -0.33 51.36 -8.01
C ASN A 34 -1.39 50.24 -8.06
N ALA A 35 -0.89 49.04 -8.37
CA ALA A 35 -1.40 47.80 -7.79
C ALA A 35 -0.68 47.51 -6.46
N PRO A 36 -1.38 47.28 -5.32
CA PRO A 36 -0.73 46.90 -4.07
C PRO A 36 -0.55 45.38 -3.94
N ALA A 37 0.73 45.00 -3.79
CA ALA A 37 1.29 44.07 -2.81
C ALA A 37 0.75 42.63 -2.74
N ALA A 38 1.33 41.75 -3.57
CA ALA A 38 1.63 40.40 -3.13
C ALA A 38 2.82 40.45 -2.15
N HIS A 39 2.64 39.87 -0.96
CA HIS A 39 3.67 39.72 0.07
C HIS A 39 4.87 38.94 -0.49
N THR A 40 5.86 39.66 -1.00
CA THR A 40 7.18 39.11 -1.25
C THR A 40 7.88 39.06 0.10
N SER A 41 8.04 37.86 0.62
CA SER A 41 9.02 37.56 1.65
C SER A 41 10.39 38.00 1.14
N ALA A 42 10.81 39.19 1.54
CA ALA A 42 12.14 39.72 1.36
C ALA A 42 13.12 38.89 2.22
N GLN A 43 13.45 37.67 1.76
CA GLN A 43 14.66 37.00 2.20
C GLN A 43 15.82 37.67 1.48
N SER A 44 16.60 38.42 2.24
CA SER A 44 17.88 38.99 1.86
C SER A 44 18.64 38.01 0.95
N LYS A 45 18.93 38.44 -0.28
CA LYS A 45 19.75 37.69 -1.24
C LYS A 45 21.17 37.56 -0.67
N ALA A 46 21.38 36.60 0.24
CA ALA A 46 22.70 36.01 0.41
C ALA A 46 23.12 35.50 -0.97
N GLN A 47 24.30 35.88 -1.44
CA GLN A 47 24.80 35.56 -2.76
C GLN A 47 24.87 34.04 -2.93
N ARG A 48 23.85 33.45 -3.57
CA ARG A 48 23.76 32.01 -3.81
C ARG A 48 24.58 31.66 -5.05
N VAL A 49 25.70 30.98 -4.86
CA VAL A 49 26.53 30.48 -5.98
C VAL A 49 26.07 29.06 -6.30
N ALA A 50 25.51 28.85 -7.49
CA ALA A 50 25.10 27.52 -7.95
C ALA A 50 26.34 26.65 -8.16
N LEU A 51 26.38 25.50 -7.49
CA LEU A 51 27.52 24.58 -7.56
C LEU A 51 27.25 23.45 -8.55
N LYS A 52 26.13 22.74 -8.36
CA LYS A 52 25.80 21.54 -9.11
C LYS A 52 24.33 21.19 -9.02
N THR A 53 23.86 20.47 -10.03
CA THR A 53 22.54 19.83 -10.02
C THR A 53 22.75 18.32 -9.97
N VAL A 54 22.11 17.65 -9.02
CA VAL A 54 22.25 16.21 -8.77
C VAL A 54 20.91 15.53 -9.01
N ARG A 55 20.88 14.46 -9.81
CA ARG A 55 19.68 13.62 -9.99
C ARG A 55 19.54 12.68 -8.80
N LEU A 56 18.35 12.61 -8.22
CA LEU A 56 18.09 11.83 -7.00
C LEU A 56 17.71 10.38 -7.34
N ALA A 57 17.69 9.54 -6.31
CA ALA A 57 17.53 8.09 -6.42
C ALA A 57 16.19 7.63 -7.02
N ASP A 58 15.16 8.48 -6.98
CA ASP A 58 13.86 8.24 -7.62
C ASP A 58 13.88 8.48 -9.14
N LYS A 59 15.00 8.96 -9.71
CA LYS A 59 15.23 9.30 -11.12
C LYS A 59 14.35 10.43 -11.68
N VAL A 60 13.38 10.93 -10.92
CA VAL A 60 12.43 11.98 -11.30
C VAL A 60 12.75 13.29 -10.57
N SER A 61 13.31 13.23 -9.37
CA SER A 61 13.71 14.39 -8.60
C SER A 61 15.14 14.82 -8.89
N VAL A 62 15.39 16.11 -8.73
CA VAL A 62 16.70 16.75 -8.86
C VAL A 62 16.93 17.69 -7.68
N ALA A 63 18.15 17.69 -7.14
CA ALA A 63 18.59 18.65 -6.13
C ALA A 63 19.55 19.65 -6.76
N LYS A 64 19.19 20.94 -6.72
CA LYS A 64 20.07 22.04 -7.12
C LYS A 64 20.79 22.56 -5.88
N VAL A 65 22.12 22.45 -5.87
CA VAL A 65 22.96 22.80 -4.72
C VAL A 65 23.61 24.16 -4.93
N TYR A 66 23.55 24.97 -3.88
CA TYR A 66 24.07 26.32 -3.81
C TYR A 66 25.01 26.48 -2.62
N LYS A 67 26.07 27.27 -2.79
CA LYS A 67 26.86 27.79 -1.67
C LYS A 67 26.28 29.14 -1.27
N THR A 68 25.93 29.32 -0.01
CA THR A 68 25.33 30.57 0.51
C THR A 68 26.17 31.22 1.61
N GLY A 69 27.29 30.61 1.99
CA GLY A 69 28.27 31.18 2.92
C GLY A 69 29.55 30.34 3.00
N LYS A 70 30.49 30.73 3.88
CA LYS A 70 31.79 30.04 4.05
C LYS A 70 31.61 28.56 4.46
N HIS A 71 30.61 28.29 5.30
CA HIS A 71 30.27 26.95 5.81
C HIS A 71 28.77 26.63 5.67
N ARG A 72 28.09 27.28 4.70
CA ARG A 72 26.65 27.14 4.49
C ARG A 72 26.34 26.72 3.06
N TYR A 73 25.61 25.62 2.95
CA TYR A 73 25.15 25.07 1.68
C TYR A 73 23.64 24.92 1.71
N GLU A 74 23.00 25.17 0.57
CA GLU A 74 21.56 25.01 0.40
C GLU A 74 21.29 24.08 -0.78
N ALA A 75 20.33 23.17 -0.65
CA ALA A 75 19.89 22.32 -1.74
C ALA A 75 18.39 22.44 -1.94
N ASP A 76 17.99 22.95 -3.09
CA ASP A 76 16.59 23.00 -3.50
C ASP A 76 16.23 21.67 -4.19
N VAL A 77 15.27 20.95 -3.61
CA VAL A 77 14.77 19.68 -4.15
C VAL A 77 13.55 19.94 -5.02
N TRP A 78 13.63 19.51 -6.28
CA TRP A 78 12.58 19.65 -7.29
C TRP A 78 12.19 18.28 -7.83
N ALA A 79 10.90 18.05 -8.08
CA ALA A 79 10.45 16.91 -8.89
C ALA A 79 9.35 17.38 -9.85
N LYS A 80 9.41 16.92 -11.10
CA LYS A 80 8.43 17.27 -12.15
C LYS A 80 8.18 18.78 -12.30
N GLY A 81 9.22 19.61 -12.07
CA GLY A 81 9.11 21.07 -12.15
C GLY A 81 8.54 21.75 -10.89
N THR A 82 8.14 21.00 -9.87
CA THR A 82 7.67 21.53 -8.58
C THR A 82 8.77 21.45 -7.53
N LYS A 83 8.95 22.53 -6.75
CA LYS A 83 9.88 22.55 -5.62
C LYS A 83 9.22 21.91 -4.40
N PHE A 84 9.86 20.88 -3.85
CA PHE A 84 9.39 20.17 -2.65
C PHE A 84 9.91 20.78 -1.36
N GLY A 85 11.12 21.34 -1.39
CA GLY A 85 11.71 21.94 -0.22
C GLY A 85 13.12 22.45 -0.45
N THR A 86 13.67 23.07 0.58
CA THR A 86 15.06 23.52 0.64
C THR A 86 15.71 22.89 1.86
N LEU A 87 16.84 22.22 1.65
CA LEU A 87 17.73 21.74 2.71
C LEU A 87 18.80 22.79 2.96
N VAL A 88 19.07 23.12 4.22
CA VAL A 88 20.10 24.10 4.60
C VAL A 88 21.09 23.41 5.54
N SER A 89 22.34 23.29 5.13
CA SER A 89 23.43 22.73 5.93
C SER A 89 24.34 23.85 6.40
N GLU A 90 24.44 24.04 7.72
CA GLU A 90 25.31 25.00 8.40
C GLU A 90 26.32 24.27 9.27
N GLY A 91 27.38 23.74 8.67
CA GLY A 91 28.38 22.92 9.36
C GLY A 91 27.91 21.53 9.81
N LYS A 92 26.60 21.23 9.78
CA LYS A 92 26.00 19.92 10.06
C LYS A 92 25.17 19.42 8.88
N PRO A 93 25.08 18.09 8.64
CA PRO A 93 24.23 17.56 7.59
C PRO A 93 22.77 17.96 7.78
N ALA A 94 22.09 18.25 6.67
CA ALA A 94 20.66 18.52 6.62
C ALA A 94 19.93 17.35 5.95
N TYR A 95 18.78 16.98 6.49
CA TYR A 95 18.01 15.82 6.06
C TYR A 95 16.60 16.20 5.65
N GLY A 96 16.09 15.57 4.59
CA GLY A 96 14.72 15.71 4.13
C GLY A 96 14.19 14.39 3.60
N GLN A 97 12.90 14.16 3.83
CA GLN A 97 12.20 12.99 3.34
C GLN A 97 10.88 13.41 2.71
N ASN A 98 10.52 12.78 1.59
CA ASN A 98 9.21 12.92 0.98
C ASN A 98 8.83 11.62 0.25
N ASN A 99 7.69 11.02 0.58
CA ASN A 99 7.15 9.83 -0.09
C ASN A 99 8.18 8.69 -0.27
N GLY A 100 8.95 8.38 0.79
CA GLY A 100 9.97 7.34 0.76
C GLY A 100 11.27 7.71 0.01
N LEU A 101 11.37 8.91 -0.59
CA LEU A 101 12.65 9.47 -1.03
C LEU A 101 13.32 10.17 0.15
N HIS A 102 14.55 9.78 0.44
CA HIS A 102 15.39 10.37 1.47
C HIS A 102 16.53 11.14 0.81
N VAL A 103 16.80 12.35 1.30
CA VAL A 103 17.83 13.24 0.78
C VAL A 103 18.65 13.78 1.94
N THR A 104 19.97 13.69 1.84
CA THR A 104 20.90 14.27 2.82
C THR A 104 21.85 15.22 2.12
N LEU A 105 21.86 16.48 2.56
CA LEU A 105 22.82 17.50 2.17
C LEU A 105 23.94 17.55 3.21
N HIS A 106 25.16 17.23 2.79
CA HIS A 106 26.34 17.26 3.64
C HIS A 106 26.92 18.69 3.75
N PRO A 107 27.66 19.00 4.84
CA PRO A 107 28.33 20.30 5.02
C PRO A 107 29.38 20.66 3.97
N ASN A 108 29.76 19.72 3.12
CA ASN A 108 30.68 19.95 2.00
C ASN A 108 29.94 20.23 0.67
N GLY A 109 28.60 20.34 0.69
CA GLY A 109 27.77 20.53 -0.50
C GLY A 109 27.50 19.25 -1.30
N THR A 110 27.78 18.06 -0.76
CA THR A 110 27.45 16.78 -1.39
C THR A 110 26.04 16.36 -1.02
N VAL A 111 25.24 15.98 -2.01
CA VAL A 111 23.88 15.44 -1.80
C VAL A 111 23.91 13.94 -2.04
N THR A 112 23.38 13.18 -1.08
CA THR A 112 23.11 11.75 -1.23
C THR A 112 21.61 11.52 -1.13
N SER A 113 21.11 10.51 -1.83
CA SER A 113 19.69 10.15 -1.76
C SER A 113 19.48 8.67 -1.97
N TRP A 114 18.40 8.15 -1.39
CA TRP A 114 17.94 6.78 -1.54
C TRP A 114 16.42 6.72 -1.47
N VAL A 115 15.82 5.67 -2.05
CA VAL A 115 14.37 5.45 -2.01
C VAL A 115 14.09 4.17 -1.22
N GLU A 116 13.13 4.23 -0.30
CA GLU A 116 12.61 3.04 0.38
C GLU A 116 12.11 2.03 -0.65
N ARG A 117 12.73 0.85 -0.68
CA ARG A 117 12.26 -0.27 -1.48
C ARG A 117 11.39 -1.14 -0.58
N ALA A 118 10.13 -1.33 -0.95
CA ALA A 118 9.28 -2.31 -0.30
C ALA A 118 9.99 -3.67 -0.32
N LYS A 119 10.07 -4.35 0.83
CA LYS A 119 10.58 -5.73 0.88
C LYS A 119 9.75 -6.57 -0.11
N PRO A 120 10.37 -7.35 -1.00
CA PRO A 120 9.63 -8.21 -1.90
C PRO A 120 8.74 -9.13 -1.07
N LYS A 121 7.43 -9.09 -1.33
CA LYS A 121 6.48 -10.00 -0.69
C LYS A 121 6.92 -11.43 -1.07
N PRO A 122 7.03 -12.37 -0.11
CA PRO A 122 7.34 -13.77 -0.44
C PRO A 122 6.36 -14.24 -1.51
N GLN A 123 6.88 -14.76 -2.62
CA GLN A 123 6.01 -15.38 -3.62
C GLN A 123 5.39 -16.63 -2.98
N PRO A 124 4.07 -16.85 -3.11
CA PRO A 124 3.45 -18.07 -2.65
C PRO A 124 4.12 -19.26 -3.35
N LYS A 125 4.58 -20.23 -2.55
CA LYS A 125 5.18 -21.47 -3.05
C LYS A 125 4.16 -22.17 -3.97
N PRO A 126 4.53 -22.70 -5.15
CA PRO A 126 3.59 -23.40 -6.01
C PRO A 126 2.91 -24.51 -5.22
N ALA A 127 1.58 -24.49 -5.14
CA ALA A 127 0.81 -25.57 -4.56
C ALA A 127 1.08 -26.84 -5.38
N ALA A 128 1.59 -27.89 -4.73
CA ALA A 128 1.74 -29.18 -5.40
C ALA A 128 0.37 -29.64 -5.89
N LYS A 129 0.31 -30.17 -7.12
CA LYS A 129 -0.94 -30.73 -7.65
C LYS A 129 -1.28 -31.99 -6.84
N PRO A 130 -2.54 -32.16 -6.39
CA PRO A 130 -3.00 -33.38 -5.74
C PRO A 130 -2.75 -34.59 -6.66
N VAL A 131 -2.22 -35.67 -6.10
CA VAL A 131 -2.07 -36.95 -6.81
C VAL A 131 -3.03 -37.96 -6.19
N LEU A 132 -3.96 -38.51 -6.97
CA LEU A 132 -4.81 -39.60 -6.50
C LEU A 132 -3.92 -40.83 -6.21
N VAL A 133 -3.95 -41.30 -4.97
CA VAL A 133 -3.12 -42.43 -4.49
C VAL A 133 -3.93 -43.66 -4.16
N ALA A 134 -5.21 -43.52 -3.82
CA ALA A 134 -6.10 -44.64 -3.58
C ALA A 134 -7.55 -44.26 -3.88
N SER A 135 -8.35 -45.27 -4.26
CA SER A 135 -9.81 -45.19 -4.31
C SER A 135 -10.36 -46.48 -3.72
N ALA A 136 -11.28 -46.38 -2.77
CA ALA A 136 -11.81 -47.53 -2.03
C ALA A 136 -13.31 -47.41 -1.80
N THR A 137 -14.02 -48.54 -1.87
CA THR A 137 -15.40 -48.64 -1.35
C THR A 137 -15.34 -48.77 0.18
N LEU A 138 -16.21 -48.05 0.89
CA LEU A 138 -16.21 -47.98 2.35
C LEU A 138 -17.03 -49.12 2.97
N GLY A 139 -16.97 -49.22 4.31
CA GLY A 139 -17.57 -50.30 5.09
C GLY A 139 -19.09 -50.44 4.98
N ASP A 140 -19.79 -49.43 4.46
CA ASP A 140 -21.23 -49.48 4.15
C ASP A 140 -21.53 -50.11 2.77
N GLY A 141 -20.50 -50.37 1.95
CA GLY A 141 -20.61 -50.95 0.62
C GLY A 141 -21.16 -50.01 -0.47
N ALA A 142 -21.74 -48.88 -0.08
CA ALA A 142 -22.36 -47.90 -0.99
C ALA A 142 -21.52 -46.63 -1.17
N SER A 143 -20.71 -46.28 -0.17
CA SER A 143 -19.84 -45.11 -0.22
C SER A 143 -18.48 -45.44 -0.80
N LYS A 144 -17.84 -44.44 -1.40
CA LYS A 144 -16.49 -44.46 -1.95
C LYS A 144 -15.67 -43.32 -1.37
N ALA A 145 -14.40 -43.57 -1.15
CA ALA A 145 -13.42 -42.54 -0.81
C ALA A 145 -12.30 -42.48 -1.84
N GLU A 146 -11.97 -41.28 -2.28
CA GLU A 146 -10.82 -40.99 -3.14
C GLU A 146 -9.76 -40.27 -2.32
N VAL A 147 -8.58 -40.89 -2.17
CA VAL A 147 -7.48 -40.36 -1.37
C VAL A 147 -6.45 -39.70 -2.27
N TYR A 148 -6.19 -38.43 -2.01
CA TYR A 148 -5.24 -37.59 -2.71
C TYR A 148 -4.05 -37.26 -1.80
N ARG A 149 -2.84 -37.42 -2.33
CA ARG A 149 -1.62 -36.92 -1.70
C ARG A 149 -1.37 -35.48 -2.14
N ILE A 150 -1.36 -34.57 -1.17
CA ILE A 150 -1.13 -33.13 -1.38
C ILE A 150 0.34 -32.78 -1.12
N ALA A 151 0.94 -33.40 -0.09
CA ALA A 151 2.35 -33.23 0.27
C ALA A 151 2.85 -34.49 1.04
N PRO A 152 4.15 -34.59 1.37
CA PRO A 152 4.62 -35.59 2.33
C PRO A 152 3.82 -35.50 3.63
N ASN A 153 3.22 -36.60 4.06
CA ASN A 153 2.35 -36.72 5.24
C ASN A 153 1.11 -35.80 5.23
N HIS A 154 0.66 -35.36 4.05
CA HIS A 154 -0.58 -34.58 3.89
C HIS A 154 -1.47 -35.25 2.83
N TYR A 155 -2.52 -35.90 3.31
CA TYR A 155 -3.50 -36.61 2.51
C TYR A 155 -4.89 -36.04 2.73
N VAL A 156 -5.69 -36.08 1.67
CA VAL A 156 -7.09 -35.66 1.68
C VAL A 156 -7.90 -36.83 1.14
N ALA A 157 -8.99 -37.21 1.79
CA ALA A 157 -9.92 -38.21 1.30
C ALA A 157 -11.29 -37.57 1.06
N ASP A 158 -11.72 -37.54 -0.19
CA ASP A 158 -13.08 -37.11 -0.54
C ASP A 158 -14.00 -38.32 -0.51
N VAL A 159 -15.03 -38.26 0.32
CA VAL A 159 -16.00 -39.33 0.54
C VAL A 159 -17.30 -39.00 -0.17
N SER A 160 -17.84 -39.95 -0.92
CA SER A 160 -19.11 -39.81 -1.64
C SER A 160 -19.92 -41.10 -1.59
N ALA A 161 -21.25 -41.01 -1.69
CA ALA A 161 -22.16 -42.14 -1.84
C ALA A 161 -23.01 -41.94 -3.08
N ASN A 162 -23.06 -42.92 -3.98
CA ASN A 162 -23.81 -42.84 -5.24
C ASN A 162 -23.55 -41.53 -6.03
N GLY A 163 -22.31 -41.05 -6.03
CA GLY A 163 -21.91 -39.79 -6.68
C GLY A 163 -22.28 -38.51 -5.92
N THR A 164 -22.93 -38.61 -4.76
CA THR A 164 -23.20 -37.48 -3.87
C THR A 164 -22.07 -37.33 -2.87
N TRP A 165 -21.46 -36.15 -2.80
CA TRP A 165 -20.41 -35.86 -1.82
C TRP A 165 -20.97 -35.90 -0.39
N LEU A 166 -20.23 -36.57 0.50
CA LEU A 166 -20.59 -36.73 1.92
C LEU A 166 -19.68 -35.90 2.82
N ASP A 167 -18.36 -36.01 2.64
CA ASP A 167 -17.37 -35.36 3.51
C ASP A 167 -15.98 -35.32 2.86
N THR A 168 -15.07 -34.54 3.43
CA THR A 168 -13.64 -34.50 3.09
C THR A 168 -12.79 -34.61 4.35
N LEU A 169 -12.02 -35.70 4.47
CA LEU A 169 -11.08 -35.91 5.58
C LEU A 169 -9.70 -35.36 5.21
N VAL A 170 -9.08 -34.60 6.10
CA VAL A 170 -7.75 -34.00 5.86
C VAL A 170 -6.74 -34.48 6.91
N ALA A 171 -5.90 -35.43 6.53
CA ALA A 171 -4.81 -35.93 7.36
C ALA A 171 -3.51 -35.16 7.05
N ASN A 172 -3.21 -34.13 7.85
CA ASN A 172 -2.00 -33.31 7.72
C ASN A 172 -1.07 -33.54 8.92
N GLY A 173 -0.20 -34.55 8.82
CA GLY A 173 0.69 -35.00 9.88
C GLY A 173 -0.03 -35.62 11.09
N ARG A 174 -1.36 -35.74 11.04
CA ARG A 174 -2.23 -36.32 12.07
C ARG A 174 -3.37 -37.07 11.41
N THR A 175 -3.85 -38.11 12.09
CA THR A 175 -5.00 -38.89 11.64
C THR A 175 -6.25 -38.00 11.60
N ALA A 176 -7.03 -38.12 10.53
CA ALA A 176 -8.35 -37.53 10.41
C ALA A 176 -9.41 -38.61 10.61
N TYR A 177 -10.53 -38.22 11.21
CA TYR A 177 -11.66 -39.11 11.51
C TYR A 177 -12.94 -38.40 11.10
N GLY A 178 -13.83 -39.10 10.42
CA GLY A 178 -15.16 -38.66 10.03
C GLY A 178 -16.20 -39.72 10.37
N GLN A 179 -17.42 -39.30 10.67
CA GLN A 179 -18.53 -40.20 10.91
C GLN A 179 -19.80 -39.62 10.29
N ASN A 180 -20.54 -40.44 9.55
CA ASN A 180 -21.78 -40.06 8.89
C ASN A 180 -22.75 -41.25 8.92
N ASN A 181 -23.92 -41.09 9.55
CA ASN A 181 -24.98 -42.11 9.61
C ASN A 181 -24.49 -43.51 10.06
N GLY A 182 -23.60 -43.59 11.05
CA GLY A 182 -23.05 -44.86 11.54
C GLY A 182 -21.86 -45.37 10.73
N LEU A 183 -21.56 -44.81 9.55
CA LEU A 183 -20.32 -45.07 8.84
C LEU A 183 -19.18 -44.26 9.47
N HIS A 184 -18.19 -44.95 9.99
CA HIS A 184 -16.94 -44.40 10.52
C HIS A 184 -15.86 -44.48 9.45
N VAL A 185 -15.09 -43.41 9.29
CA VAL A 185 -13.98 -43.34 8.33
C VAL A 185 -12.77 -42.72 9.00
N VAL A 186 -11.61 -43.34 8.82
CA VAL A 186 -10.33 -42.88 9.37
C VAL A 186 -9.33 -42.77 8.23
N LEU A 187 -8.71 -41.60 8.11
CA LEU A 187 -7.59 -41.35 7.20
C LEU A 187 -6.32 -41.12 8.02
N GLN A 188 -5.35 -42.01 7.86
CA GLN A 188 -4.06 -41.94 8.53
C GLN A 188 -3.10 -40.96 7.82
N PRO A 189 -2.08 -40.42 8.52
CA PRO A 189 -1.11 -39.49 7.94
C PRO A 189 -0.26 -40.07 6.80
N ASP A 190 -0.23 -41.38 6.64
CA ASP A 190 0.48 -42.10 5.57
C ASP A 190 -0.41 -42.34 4.34
N GLY A 191 -1.69 -41.95 4.41
CA GLY A 191 -2.69 -42.14 3.35
C GLY A 191 -3.49 -43.44 3.46
N GLN A 192 -3.28 -44.27 4.50
CA GLN A 192 -4.13 -45.44 4.72
C GLN A 192 -5.52 -45.03 5.18
N LEU A 193 -6.54 -45.66 4.60
CA LEU A 193 -7.93 -45.44 4.91
C LEU A 193 -8.54 -46.68 5.59
N SER A 194 -9.33 -46.49 6.64
CA SER A 194 -10.10 -47.55 7.29
C SER A 194 -11.54 -47.09 7.48
N SER A 195 -12.51 -48.00 7.34
CA SER A 195 -13.92 -47.67 7.56
C SER A 195 -14.73 -48.86 8.05
N TRP A 196 -15.78 -48.59 8.82
CA TRP A 196 -16.69 -49.59 9.39
C TRP A 196 -18.06 -48.96 9.69
N VAL A 197 -19.10 -49.79 9.77
CA VAL A 197 -20.43 -49.36 10.24
C VAL A 197 -20.59 -49.79 11.70
N GLY A 198 -21.05 -48.88 12.55
CA GLY A 198 -21.28 -49.10 13.99
C GLY A 198 -22.72 -48.88 14.41
#